data_AF-A0A2W4IUD8-F1
#
_entry.id   AF-A0A2W4IUD8-F1
#
_cell.length_a   1.000
_cell.length_b   1.000
_cell.length_c   1.000
_cell.angle_alpha   90.00
_cell.angle_beta   90.00
_cell.angle_gamma   90.00
#
_symmetry.space_group_name_H-M   'P 1'
#
loop_
_entity.id
_entity.type
_entity.pdbx_description
1 polymer ?
#
loop_
_entity_poly.entity_id
_entity_poly.type
_entity_poly.pdbx_seq_one_letter_code
_entity_poly.pdbx_strand_id
1 'polypeptide(L)'
;MKKEVLKSLLFVAAFSTVGQASYVAANAADTDIKQSGHPSEHQMVLRRRTVDDKQQLLPEEMLSDLRDTRLSVGQVKQQAVNLFLEATRVVVKPGDPALHFSPTTISAEMLSEKKNYMPPRKDWLVFYMNTLEPIVQLLTDDIHDVDTNGRAVPPNIEAKINPLWKSWQSDVRAINKSLDDLQELIGPDSGTNIPIAKTALAIYDKAVELEKVRYNAYELMSKEYVSMEQHKASGH
;
A
#
# COMPACT_ATOMS: atom_id res chain seq x y z
N MET A 1 33.83 -33.57 24.09
CA MET A 1 33.03 -34.76 23.72
C MET A 1 31.58 -34.40 23.98
N LYS A 2 30.81 -34.02 22.95
CA LYS A 2 30.09 -34.86 21.98
C LYS A 2 28.84 -35.52 22.57
N LYS A 3 27.74 -35.35 21.80
CA LYS A 3 26.41 -35.98 21.79
C LYS A 3 25.35 -35.27 22.64
N GLU A 4 24.14 -35.00 22.21
CA GLU A 4 23.32 -35.18 20.98
C GLU A 4 22.04 -34.37 21.29
N VAL A 5 21.48 -33.48 20.47
CA VAL A 5 20.84 -33.65 19.15
C VAL A 5 19.64 -34.61 19.18
N LEU A 6 18.48 -34.08 18.73
CA LEU A 6 17.29 -34.74 18.17
C LEU A 6 16.11 -35.16 19.09
N LYS A 7 15.02 -34.38 18.95
CA LYS A 7 13.59 -34.74 18.76
C LYS A 7 12.81 -33.42 18.85
N SER A 8 12.50 -32.67 17.79
CA SER A 8 11.77 -32.94 16.53
C SER A 8 10.36 -33.52 16.71
N LEU A 9 9.41 -32.79 16.09
CA LEU A 9 8.23 -33.22 15.34
C LEU A 9 6.83 -33.27 16.02
N LEU A 10 5.91 -32.55 15.34
CA LEU A 10 4.45 -32.65 15.22
C LEU A 10 3.72 -31.45 15.87
N PHE A 11 3.32 -30.43 15.10
CA PHE A 11 2.19 -30.51 14.17
C PHE A 11 2.33 -29.56 12.97
N VAL A 12 2.34 -30.13 11.77
CA VAL A 12 1.98 -29.48 10.49
C VAL A 12 0.94 -30.40 9.85
N ALA A 13 -0.21 -29.85 9.45
CA ALA A 13 -0.97 -30.19 8.24
C ALA A 13 -2.46 -29.86 8.40
N ALA A 14 -2.97 -28.98 7.52
CA ALA A 14 -4.33 -28.96 6.93
C ALA A 14 -4.66 -27.52 6.49
N PHE A 15 -4.98 -27.17 5.26
CA PHE A 15 -5.07 -27.83 3.96
C PHE A 15 -5.07 -26.69 2.93
N SER A 16 -4.24 -26.78 1.90
CA SER A 16 -4.45 -26.13 0.61
C SER A 16 -4.98 -27.19 -0.35
N THR A 17 -6.14 -26.95 -0.96
CA THR A 17 -6.56 -27.29 -2.34
C THR A 17 -8.08 -27.38 -2.45
N VAL A 18 -8.65 -26.59 -3.37
CA VAL A 18 -9.41 -27.01 -4.57
C VAL A 18 -10.20 -25.79 -5.05
N GLY A 19 -9.98 -25.41 -6.31
CA GLY A 19 -10.70 -24.34 -6.97
C GLY A 19 -12.01 -24.76 -7.63
N GLN A 20 -12.57 -23.78 -8.35
CA GLN A 20 -13.64 -23.83 -9.36
C GLN A 20 -15.11 -23.89 -8.91
N ALA A 21 -15.78 -22.79 -9.30
CA ALA A 21 -17.12 -22.66 -9.86
C ALA A 21 -18.35 -22.98 -8.98
N SER A 22 -19.23 -21.97 -8.78
CA SER A 22 -20.52 -21.89 -9.50
C SER A 22 -21.32 -20.65 -9.09
N TYR A 23 -21.76 -19.90 -10.11
CA TYR A 23 -22.98 -19.09 -10.09
C TYR A 23 -24.18 -19.96 -9.71
N VAL A 24 -25.09 -19.49 -8.83
CA VAL A 24 -26.57 -19.53 -8.97
C VAL A 24 -27.18 -18.63 -7.87
N ALA A 25 -28.11 -17.78 -8.28
CA ALA A 25 -28.94 -16.90 -7.47
C ALA A 25 -30.02 -17.64 -6.66
N ALA A 26 -30.42 -17.10 -5.50
CA ALA A 26 -31.78 -17.23 -4.97
C ALA A 26 -32.08 -16.22 -3.84
N ASN A 27 -32.91 -15.23 -4.20
CA ASN A 27 -34.09 -14.71 -3.50
C ASN A 27 -34.07 -14.33 -2.00
N ALA A 28 -34.27 -13.02 -1.79
CA ALA A 28 -35.33 -12.38 -1.01
C ALA A 28 -35.98 -13.17 0.14
N ALA A 29 -35.77 -12.66 1.36
CA ALA A 29 -36.74 -12.70 2.44
C ALA A 29 -36.63 -11.42 3.27
N ASP A 30 -37.70 -10.63 3.23
CA ASP A 30 -38.00 -9.55 4.18
C ASP A 30 -37.83 -10.02 5.61
N THR A 31 -37.09 -9.28 6.42
CA THR A 31 -37.32 -9.23 7.86
C THR A 31 -36.96 -7.85 8.40
N ASP A 32 -38.01 -7.08 8.66
CA ASP A 32 -38.03 -5.88 9.48
C ASP A 32 -37.44 -6.18 10.87
N ILE A 33 -36.24 -5.68 11.15
CA ILE A 33 -35.70 -5.65 12.52
C ILE A 33 -35.36 -4.19 12.86
N LYS A 34 -36.21 -3.65 13.73
CA LYS A 34 -36.08 -2.32 14.34
C LYS A 34 -34.72 -2.17 15.02
N GLN A 35 -33.97 -1.15 14.61
CA GLN A 35 -32.75 -0.69 15.25
C GLN A 35 -33.05 -0.20 16.68
N SER A 36 -32.46 -0.84 17.68
CA SER A 36 -32.21 -0.25 18.99
C SER A 36 -30.71 0.00 19.12
N GLY A 37 -30.35 1.26 19.35
CA GLY A 37 -29.01 1.78 19.21
C GLY A 37 -28.00 1.29 20.26
N HIS A 38 -26.76 1.14 19.78
CA HIS A 38 -25.57 1.69 20.42
C HIS A 38 -24.53 1.96 19.32
N PRO A 39 -23.98 3.18 19.21
CA PRO A 39 -22.89 3.45 18.28
C PRO A 39 -21.59 2.92 18.91
N SER A 40 -21.12 1.76 18.45
CA SER A 40 -19.74 1.36 18.68
C SER A 40 -18.82 2.23 17.82
N GLU A 41 -17.96 2.95 18.52
CA GLU A 41 -17.02 3.96 18.05
C GLU A 41 -16.03 3.44 16.99
N HIS A 42 -15.78 4.32 16.01
CA HIS A 42 -14.58 4.41 15.15
C HIS A 42 -14.17 3.16 14.34
N GLN A 43 -15.05 2.68 13.48
CA GLN A 43 -14.60 1.98 12.26
C GLN A 43 -14.48 3.01 11.14
N MET A 44 -13.27 3.20 10.60
CA MET A 44 -13.07 3.99 9.38
C MET A 44 -13.79 3.29 8.23
N VAL A 45 -14.96 3.80 7.88
CA VAL A 45 -15.65 3.42 6.65
C VAL A 45 -15.18 4.41 5.59
N LEU A 46 -14.28 3.96 4.71
CA LEU A 46 -14.12 4.60 3.41
C LEU A 46 -15.51 4.58 2.76
N ARG A 47 -16.18 5.73 2.67
CA ARG A 47 -17.53 5.80 2.10
C ARG A 47 -17.45 5.38 0.64
N ARG A 48 -17.92 4.17 0.36
CA ARG A 48 -18.15 3.67 -0.99
C ARG A 48 -19.21 4.57 -1.63
N ARG A 49 -18.85 5.32 -2.68
CA ARG A 49 -19.85 6.18 -3.35
C ARG A 49 -20.77 5.33 -4.19
N THR A 50 -22.06 5.62 -4.08
CA THR A 50 -23.08 5.08 -4.97
C THR A 50 -23.28 6.01 -6.16
N VAL A 51 -23.71 5.47 -7.30
CA VAL A 51 -23.92 6.18 -8.58
C VAL A 51 -24.85 7.41 -8.46
N ASP A 52 -25.66 7.49 -7.40
CA ASP A 52 -26.54 8.63 -7.12
C ASP A 52 -25.88 9.83 -6.41
N ASP A 53 -24.64 9.70 -5.92
CA ASP A 53 -23.89 10.81 -5.32
C ASP A 53 -23.24 11.67 -6.42
N LYS A 54 -24.06 12.45 -7.14
CA LYS A 54 -23.59 13.53 -8.03
C LYS A 54 -23.00 14.72 -7.28
N GLN A 55 -22.84 14.61 -5.97
CA GLN A 55 -22.38 15.70 -5.11
C GLN A 55 -20.88 15.88 -5.32
N GLN A 56 -20.49 17.07 -5.78
CA GLN A 56 -19.08 17.46 -5.83
C GLN A 56 -18.51 17.38 -4.42
N LEU A 57 -17.33 16.76 -4.31
CA LEU A 57 -16.61 16.76 -3.04
C LEU A 57 -16.30 18.18 -2.61
N LEU A 58 -16.50 18.46 -1.33
CA LEU A 58 -15.97 19.68 -0.77
C LEU A 58 -14.44 19.60 -0.72
N PRO A 59 -13.70 20.71 -0.95
CA PRO A 59 -12.25 20.70 -0.88
C PRO A 59 -11.71 20.17 0.46
N GLU A 60 -12.42 20.41 1.57
CA GLU A 60 -12.07 19.91 2.90
C GLU A 60 -12.07 18.38 2.97
N GLU A 61 -13.06 17.73 2.33
CA GLU A 61 -13.17 16.27 2.26
C GLU A 61 -11.99 15.70 1.45
N MET A 62 -11.68 16.31 0.31
CA MET A 62 -10.52 15.91 -0.50
C MET A 62 -9.19 16.09 0.23
N LEU A 63 -9.05 17.16 1.03
CA LEU A 63 -7.85 17.38 1.84
C LEU A 63 -7.72 16.34 2.96
N SER A 64 -8.83 15.91 3.56
CA SER A 64 -8.84 14.80 4.52
C SER A 64 -8.44 13.48 3.85
N ASP A 65 -9.00 13.16 2.68
CA ASP A 65 -8.66 11.95 1.94
C ASP A 65 -7.16 11.93 1.56
N LEU A 66 -6.62 13.07 1.12
CA LEU A 66 -5.20 13.22 0.79
C LEU A 66 -4.29 13.15 2.02
N ARG A 67 -4.78 13.49 3.21
CA ARG A 67 -4.07 13.29 4.48
C ARG A 67 -4.03 11.80 4.82
N ASP A 68 -5.15 11.10 4.70
CA ASP A 68 -5.26 9.69 5.11
C ASP A 68 -4.49 8.79 4.13
N THR A 69 -4.54 9.10 2.83
CA THR A 69 -3.72 8.46 1.79
C THR A 69 -2.22 8.53 2.08
N ARG A 70 -1.74 9.60 2.74
CA ARG A 70 -0.33 9.75 3.13
C ARG A 70 0.13 8.62 4.05
N LEU A 71 -0.75 8.14 4.94
CA LEU A 71 -0.42 7.06 5.87
C LEU A 71 -0.19 5.75 5.09
N SER A 72 -1.09 5.43 4.17
CA SER A 72 -0.99 4.24 3.31
C SER A 72 0.30 4.26 2.47
N VAL A 73 0.58 5.37 1.78
CA VAL A 73 1.81 5.53 0.98
C VAL A 73 3.06 5.45 1.88
N GLY A 74 3.02 6.08 3.05
CA GLY A 74 4.12 6.02 4.03
C GLY A 74 4.41 4.60 4.51
N GLN A 75 3.38 3.79 4.73
CA GLN A 75 3.52 2.37 5.09
C GLN A 75 4.14 1.57 3.94
N VAL A 76 3.69 1.76 2.69
CA VAL A 76 4.29 1.10 1.52
C VAL A 76 5.78 1.42 1.42
N LYS A 77 6.16 2.70 1.58
CA LYS A 77 7.58 3.12 1.60
C LYS A 77 8.38 2.39 2.68
N GLN A 78 7.87 2.37 3.91
CA GLN A 78 8.60 1.76 5.03
C GLN A 78 8.73 0.24 4.86
N GLN A 79 7.70 -0.44 4.36
CA GLN A 79 7.79 -1.88 4.11
C GLN A 79 8.75 -2.21 2.96
N ALA A 80 8.82 -1.37 1.93
CA ALA A 80 9.83 -1.51 0.88
C ALA A 80 11.27 -1.38 1.44
N VAL A 81 11.49 -0.44 2.36
CA VAL A 81 12.77 -0.32 3.09
C VAL A 81 13.06 -1.59 3.90
N ASN A 82 12.08 -2.09 4.66
CA ASN A 82 12.26 -3.28 5.47
C ASN A 82 12.59 -4.52 4.62
N LEU A 83 11.94 -4.66 3.46
CA LEU A 83 12.20 -5.73 2.51
C LEU A 83 13.61 -5.64 1.92
N PHE A 84 14.04 -4.43 1.56
CA PHE A 84 15.41 -4.18 1.08
C PHE A 84 16.45 -4.57 2.13
N LEU A 85 16.25 -4.17 3.40
CA LEU A 85 17.17 -4.50 4.49
C LEU A 85 17.22 -6.01 4.78
N GLU A 86 16.11 -6.72 4.66
CA GLU A 86 16.10 -8.18 4.79
C GLU A 86 16.87 -8.85 3.65
N ALA A 87 16.65 -8.40 2.42
CA ALA A 87 17.32 -8.94 1.24
C ALA A 87 18.84 -8.65 1.23
N THR A 88 19.24 -7.51 1.79
CA THR A 88 20.63 -7.02 1.84
C THR A 88 21.33 -7.26 3.18
N ARG A 89 20.78 -8.16 4.01
CA ARG A 89 21.32 -8.45 5.34
C ARG A 89 22.75 -9.03 5.25
N VAL A 90 23.64 -8.54 6.09
CA VAL A 90 25.03 -9.01 6.20
C VAL A 90 25.34 -9.51 7.61
N VAL A 91 26.38 -10.33 7.74
CA VAL A 91 26.88 -10.77 9.06
C VAL A 91 27.57 -9.59 9.73
N VAL A 92 27.04 -9.17 10.89
CA VAL A 92 27.67 -8.15 11.75
C VAL A 92 28.85 -8.78 12.48
N LYS A 93 30.01 -8.14 12.41
CA LYS A 93 31.25 -8.57 13.05
C LYS A 93 31.59 -7.68 14.25
N PRO A 94 32.34 -8.18 15.25
CA PRO A 94 32.86 -7.33 16.32
C PRO A 94 33.68 -6.18 15.75
N GLY A 95 33.34 -4.94 16.11
CA GLY A 95 33.98 -3.72 15.61
C GLY A 95 33.24 -3.03 14.46
N ASP A 96 32.19 -3.65 13.90
CA ASP A 96 31.28 -2.94 12.98
C ASP A 96 30.54 -1.82 13.74
N PRO A 97 30.31 -0.65 13.09
CA PRO A 97 29.58 0.43 13.72
C PRO A 97 28.17 -0.01 14.10
N ALA A 98 27.73 0.34 15.31
CA ALA A 98 26.38 0.07 15.74
C ALA A 98 25.38 0.84 14.86
N LEU A 99 24.42 0.12 14.29
CA LEU A 99 23.26 0.74 13.66
C LEU A 99 22.34 1.25 14.77
N HIS A 100 22.42 2.55 15.05
CA HIS A 100 21.58 3.19 16.07
C HIS A 100 20.12 3.34 15.61
N PHE A 101 19.87 3.42 14.31
CA PHE A 101 18.54 3.60 13.73
C PHE A 101 18.40 2.81 12.43
N SER A 102 17.18 2.30 12.18
CA SER A 102 16.82 1.76 10.88
C SER A 102 16.75 2.91 9.86
N PRO A 103 17.30 2.74 8.65
CA PRO A 103 17.15 3.74 7.61
C PRO A 103 15.68 3.94 7.24
N THR A 104 15.33 5.16 6.85
CA THR A 104 14.00 5.53 6.36
C THR A 104 13.94 5.69 4.85
N THR A 105 15.10 5.57 4.18
CA THR A 105 15.28 5.71 2.74
C THR A 105 16.23 4.65 2.22
N ILE A 106 16.02 4.20 0.99
CA ILE A 106 16.92 3.29 0.28
C ILE A 106 17.25 3.86 -1.11
N SER A 107 18.36 3.43 -1.68
CA SER A 107 18.79 3.83 -3.02
C SER A 107 19.59 2.72 -3.70
N ALA A 108 19.75 2.81 -5.02
CA ALA A 108 20.47 1.81 -5.80
C ALA A 108 21.94 1.66 -5.38
N GLU A 109 22.58 2.74 -4.91
CA GLU A 109 23.96 2.75 -4.45
C GLU A 109 24.17 1.93 -3.17
N MET A 110 23.10 1.70 -2.41
CA MET A 110 23.13 0.86 -1.21
C MET A 110 23.19 -0.64 -1.56
N LEU A 111 22.79 -1.02 -2.78
CA LEU A 111 22.83 -2.40 -3.26
C LEU A 111 24.19 -2.70 -3.91
N SER A 112 24.86 -3.74 -3.43
CA SER A 112 26.11 -4.21 -4.00
C SER A 112 25.95 -5.64 -4.48
N GLU A 113 25.92 -5.84 -5.80
CA GLU A 113 25.81 -7.16 -6.42
C GLU A 113 27.01 -8.08 -6.13
N LYS A 114 28.13 -7.50 -5.67
CA LYS A 114 29.35 -8.22 -5.31
C LYS A 114 29.40 -8.65 -3.85
N LYS A 115 28.45 -8.19 -3.01
CA LYS A 115 28.40 -8.57 -1.59
C LYS A 115 27.72 -9.92 -1.41
N ASN A 116 28.28 -10.73 -0.52
CA ASN A 116 27.64 -11.96 -0.05
C ASN A 116 26.64 -11.62 1.04
N TYR A 117 25.38 -11.49 0.65
CA TYR A 117 24.26 -11.31 1.56
C TYR A 117 23.89 -12.63 2.25
N MET A 118 23.38 -12.53 3.47
CA MET A 118 22.83 -13.68 4.18
C MET A 118 21.53 -14.14 3.53
N PRO A 119 21.17 -15.43 3.57
CA PRO A 119 19.87 -15.88 3.10
C PRO A 119 18.74 -15.10 3.79
N PRO A 120 17.71 -14.67 3.05
CA PRO A 120 16.63 -13.90 3.61
C PRO A 120 15.72 -14.84 4.39
N ARG A 121 15.17 -14.35 5.49
CA ARG A 121 14.29 -15.14 6.34
C ARG A 121 12.90 -15.16 5.70
N LYS A 122 12.48 -16.34 5.22
CA LYS A 122 11.21 -16.51 4.49
C LYS A 122 10.01 -15.96 5.26
N ASP A 123 9.93 -16.20 6.56
CA ASP A 123 8.84 -15.71 7.41
C ASP A 123 8.74 -14.18 7.41
N TRP A 124 9.89 -13.48 7.35
CA TRP A 124 9.91 -12.02 7.28
C TRP A 124 9.51 -11.50 5.91
N LEU A 125 9.93 -12.17 4.83
CA LEU A 125 9.50 -11.81 3.47
C LEU A 125 7.98 -11.98 3.31
N VAL A 126 7.43 -13.10 3.80
CA VAL A 126 5.98 -13.36 3.82
C VAL A 126 5.26 -12.32 4.68
N PHE A 127 5.80 -11.98 5.86
CA PHE A 127 5.25 -10.92 6.70
C PHE A 127 5.17 -9.59 5.96
N TYR A 128 6.26 -9.13 5.35
CA TYR A 128 6.27 -7.86 4.62
C TYR A 128 5.31 -7.85 3.43
N MET A 129 5.28 -8.94 2.65
CA MET A 129 4.35 -9.10 1.53
C MET A 129 2.90 -9.02 2.00
N ASN A 130 2.54 -9.78 3.04
CA ASN A 130 1.18 -9.80 3.62
C ASN A 130 0.78 -8.47 4.28
N THR A 131 1.73 -7.57 4.56
CA THR A 131 1.42 -6.20 5.02
C THR A 131 1.33 -5.19 3.87
N LEU A 132 2.01 -5.44 2.75
CA LEU A 132 1.99 -4.58 1.56
C LEU A 132 0.74 -4.80 0.72
N GLU A 133 0.40 -6.07 0.47
CA GLU A 133 -0.68 -6.47 -0.43
C GLU A 133 -2.04 -5.84 -0.06
N PRO A 134 -2.50 -5.85 1.20
CA PRO A 134 -3.78 -5.21 1.54
C PRO A 134 -3.79 -3.71 1.26
N ILE A 135 -2.66 -3.02 1.48
CA ILE A 135 -2.56 -1.57 1.24
C ILE A 135 -2.63 -1.29 -0.26
N VAL A 136 -1.90 -2.06 -1.06
CA VAL A 136 -1.88 -1.90 -2.53
C VAL A 136 -3.24 -2.28 -3.14
N GLN A 137 -3.93 -3.27 -2.57
CA GLN A 137 -5.30 -3.60 -2.98
C GLN A 137 -6.26 -2.45 -2.72
N LEU A 138 -6.20 -1.79 -1.56
CA LEU A 138 -7.02 -0.60 -1.29
C LEU A 138 -6.76 0.51 -2.31
N LEU A 139 -5.49 0.78 -2.62
CA LEU A 139 -5.13 1.79 -3.64
C LEU A 139 -5.59 1.41 -5.04
N THR A 140 -5.66 0.11 -5.34
CA THR A 140 -6.15 -0.41 -6.61
C THR A 140 -7.68 -0.35 -6.70
N ASP A 141 -8.37 -0.62 -5.60
CA ASP A 141 -9.82 -0.48 -5.49
C ASP A 141 -10.24 0.99 -5.65
N ASP A 142 -9.49 1.94 -5.09
CA ASP A 142 -9.70 3.38 -5.29
C ASP A 142 -9.59 3.77 -6.77
N ILE A 143 -8.65 3.16 -7.50
CA ILE A 143 -8.53 3.36 -8.96
C ILE A 143 -9.78 2.85 -9.68
N HIS A 144 -10.23 1.65 -9.32
CA HIS A 144 -11.40 1.03 -9.93
C HIS A 144 -12.68 1.83 -9.65
N ASP A 145 -12.85 2.34 -8.43
CA ASP A 145 -13.97 3.19 -8.04
C ASP A 145 -14.02 4.45 -8.90
N VAL A 146 -12.90 5.16 -9.03
CA VAL A 146 -12.81 6.38 -9.85
C VAL A 146 -13.00 6.10 -11.34
N ASP A 147 -12.47 4.99 -11.86
CA ASP A 147 -12.64 4.61 -13.27
C ASP A 147 -14.11 4.22 -13.57
N THR A 148 -14.86 3.73 -12.57
CA THR A 148 -16.25 3.30 -12.72
C THR A 148 -17.26 4.42 -12.46
N ASN A 149 -17.05 5.19 -11.39
CA ASN A 149 -17.98 6.18 -10.88
C ASN A 149 -17.60 7.62 -11.28
N GLY A 150 -16.42 7.80 -11.87
CA GLY A 150 -15.89 9.11 -12.24
C GLY A 150 -15.35 9.90 -11.05
N ARG A 151 -14.85 11.11 -11.31
CA ARG A 151 -14.42 12.05 -10.27
C ARG A 151 -15.46 13.13 -10.08
N ALA A 152 -15.71 13.49 -8.84
CA ALA A 152 -16.51 14.66 -8.51
C ALA A 152 -15.59 15.85 -8.16
N VAL A 153 -14.90 16.41 -9.18
CA VAL A 153 -14.07 17.62 -9.03
C VAL A 153 -14.57 18.74 -9.95
N PRO A 154 -14.48 20.03 -9.54
CA PRO A 154 -14.81 21.16 -10.40
C PRO A 154 -13.98 21.19 -11.70
N PRO A 155 -14.54 21.64 -12.85
CA PRO A 155 -13.85 21.63 -14.14
C PRO A 155 -12.53 22.41 -14.18
N ASN A 156 -12.41 23.51 -13.42
CA ASN A 156 -11.20 24.31 -13.28
C ASN A 156 -10.05 23.56 -12.59
N ILE A 157 -10.37 22.56 -11.77
CA ILE A 157 -9.42 21.72 -11.05
C ILE A 157 -9.14 20.44 -11.84
N GLU A 158 -10.16 19.90 -12.52
CA GLU A 158 -10.08 18.65 -13.27
C GLU A 158 -8.89 18.63 -14.26
N ALA A 159 -8.69 19.72 -15.01
CA ALA A 159 -7.58 19.84 -15.94
C ALA A 159 -6.20 19.74 -15.27
N LYS A 160 -6.08 20.14 -14.00
CA LYS A 160 -4.84 20.09 -13.21
C LYS A 160 -4.66 18.75 -12.50
N ILE A 161 -5.76 18.11 -12.07
CA ILE A 161 -5.73 16.82 -11.38
C ILE A 161 -5.55 15.65 -12.34
N ASN A 162 -6.09 15.70 -13.56
CA ASN A 162 -6.04 14.58 -14.49
C ASN A 162 -4.62 14.07 -14.80
N PRO A 163 -3.60 14.92 -15.03
CA PRO A 163 -2.22 14.46 -15.19
C PRO A 163 -1.68 13.76 -13.93
N LEU A 164 -1.98 14.29 -12.74
CA LEU A 164 -1.58 13.72 -11.45
C LEU A 164 -2.19 12.33 -11.26
N TRP A 165 -3.48 12.19 -11.58
CA TRP A 165 -4.14 10.90 -11.50
C TRP A 165 -3.56 9.84 -12.44
N LYS A 166 -3.23 10.21 -13.68
CA LYS A 166 -2.61 9.26 -14.62
C LYS A 166 -1.28 8.74 -14.07
N SER A 167 -0.48 9.61 -13.44
CA SER A 167 0.74 9.20 -12.75
C SER A 167 0.42 8.26 -11.58
N TRP A 168 -0.55 8.63 -10.75
CA TRP A 168 -1.02 7.82 -9.62
C TRP A 168 -1.39 6.40 -10.06
N GLN A 169 -2.25 6.26 -11.07
CA GLN A 169 -2.66 4.97 -11.60
C GLN A 169 -1.48 4.14 -12.09
N SER A 170 -0.57 4.77 -12.85
CA SER A 170 0.60 4.11 -13.38
C SER A 170 1.50 3.58 -12.26
N ASP A 171 1.72 4.37 -11.22
CA ASP A 171 2.63 4.02 -10.13
C ASP A 171 2.02 2.97 -9.19
N VAL A 172 0.72 3.04 -8.87
CA VAL A 172 0.03 1.97 -8.11
C VAL A 172 0.07 0.64 -8.86
N ARG A 173 -0.23 0.64 -10.16
CA ARG A 173 -0.16 -0.58 -10.99
C ARG A 173 1.26 -1.14 -11.07
N ALA A 174 2.28 -0.28 -11.12
CA ALA A 174 3.68 -0.71 -11.09
C ALA A 174 4.07 -1.34 -9.75
N ILE A 175 3.58 -0.80 -8.63
CA ILE A 175 3.77 -1.40 -7.30
C ILE A 175 3.07 -2.76 -7.23
N ASN A 176 1.82 -2.86 -7.68
CA ASN A 176 1.10 -4.13 -7.69
C ASN A 176 1.84 -5.20 -8.47
N LYS A 177 2.32 -4.87 -9.69
CA LYS A 177 3.16 -5.78 -10.46
C LYS A 177 4.44 -6.18 -9.73
N SER A 178 5.07 -5.24 -9.01
CA SER A 178 6.26 -5.54 -8.21
C SER A 178 5.96 -6.51 -7.05
N LEU A 179 4.73 -6.52 -6.53
CA LEU A 179 4.31 -7.52 -5.54
C LEU A 179 4.13 -8.90 -6.17
N ASP A 180 3.56 -8.98 -7.37
CA ASP A 180 3.48 -10.23 -8.14
C ASP A 180 4.89 -10.81 -8.39
N ASP A 181 5.82 -9.96 -8.88
CA ASP A 181 7.22 -10.34 -9.10
C ASP A 181 7.88 -10.81 -7.79
N LEU A 182 7.60 -10.13 -6.67
CA LEU A 182 8.13 -10.49 -5.35
C LEU A 182 7.61 -11.85 -4.87
N GLN A 183 6.33 -12.17 -5.11
CA GLN A 183 5.73 -13.44 -4.74
C GLN A 183 6.42 -14.61 -5.45
N GLU A 184 6.77 -14.44 -6.73
CA GLU A 184 7.55 -15.43 -7.49
C GLU A 184 8.96 -15.62 -6.92
N LEU A 185 9.59 -14.54 -6.46
CA LEU A 185 10.94 -14.56 -5.88
C LEU A 185 11.03 -15.17 -4.47
N ILE A 186 9.93 -15.17 -3.70
CA ILE A 186 9.87 -15.79 -2.36
C ILE A 186 9.77 -17.33 -2.45
N GLY A 187 9.56 -17.87 -3.65
CA GLY A 187 9.50 -19.31 -3.98
C GLY A 187 10.81 -20.10 -3.74
N PRO A 188 10.86 -21.39 -4.13
CA PRO A 188 11.98 -22.27 -3.81
C PRO A 188 13.30 -21.83 -4.48
N ASP A 189 14.31 -21.62 -3.62
CA ASP A 189 15.74 -21.43 -3.85
C ASP A 189 16.18 -20.55 -5.02
N SER A 190 15.83 -19.25 -4.97
CA SER A 190 16.63 -18.24 -5.66
C SER A 190 18.03 -18.21 -5.03
N GLY A 191 19.07 -18.63 -5.77
CA GLY A 191 20.47 -18.64 -5.29
C GLY A 191 21.05 -17.26 -4.96
N THR A 192 20.25 -16.19 -5.06
CA THR A 192 20.62 -14.80 -4.80
C THR A 192 19.43 -13.98 -4.32
N ASN A 193 19.68 -13.01 -3.43
CA ASN A 193 18.67 -12.10 -2.89
C ASN A 193 18.59 -10.77 -3.67
N ILE A 194 19.49 -10.59 -4.64
CA ILE A 194 19.59 -9.36 -5.43
C ILE A 194 18.26 -9.02 -6.12
N PRO A 195 17.52 -9.98 -6.71
CA PRO A 195 16.21 -9.68 -7.30
C PRO A 195 15.24 -9.10 -6.28
N ILE A 196 15.16 -9.67 -5.08
CA ILE A 196 14.29 -9.18 -4.00
C ILE A 196 14.64 -7.74 -3.63
N ALA A 197 15.94 -7.43 -3.49
CA ALA A 197 16.39 -6.07 -3.18
C ALA A 197 16.05 -5.07 -4.31
N LYS A 198 16.17 -5.48 -5.58
CA LYS A 198 15.79 -4.64 -6.73
C LYS A 198 14.29 -4.39 -6.78
N THR A 199 13.47 -5.40 -6.51
CA THR A 199 12.01 -5.25 -6.40
C THR A 199 11.63 -4.32 -5.26
N ALA A 200 12.31 -4.41 -4.12
CA ALA A 200 12.14 -3.48 -3.00
C ALA A 200 12.41 -2.03 -3.39
N LEU A 201 13.52 -1.78 -4.11
CA LEU A 201 13.86 -0.45 -4.63
C LEU A 201 12.78 0.06 -5.58
N ALA A 202 12.30 -0.78 -6.50
CA ALA A 202 11.24 -0.39 -7.42
C ALA A 202 9.95 0.03 -6.68
N ILE A 203 9.52 -0.74 -5.67
CA ILE A 203 8.36 -0.38 -4.84
C ILE A 203 8.60 0.95 -4.12
N TYR A 204 9.79 1.11 -3.51
CA TYR A 204 10.14 2.33 -2.79
C TYR A 204 10.12 3.57 -3.69
N ASP A 205 10.77 3.50 -4.85
CA ASP A 205 10.84 4.61 -5.82
C ASP A 205 9.44 5.00 -6.30
N LYS A 206 8.59 4.00 -6.60
CA LYS A 206 7.19 4.26 -6.97
C LYS A 206 6.38 4.87 -5.84
N ALA A 207 6.58 4.42 -4.60
CA ALA A 207 5.91 5.01 -3.46
C ALA A 207 6.40 6.44 -3.14
N VAL A 208 7.66 6.77 -3.47
CA VAL A 208 8.17 8.14 -3.45
C VAL A 208 7.47 9.01 -4.50
N GLU A 209 7.28 8.51 -5.72
CA GLU A 209 6.53 9.23 -6.76
C GLU A 209 5.05 9.42 -6.37
N LEU A 210 4.39 8.41 -5.79
CA LEU A 210 3.03 8.55 -5.27
C LEU A 210 2.93 9.65 -4.21
N GLU A 211 3.89 9.75 -3.28
CA GLU A 211 3.87 10.82 -2.28
C GLU A 211 4.04 12.21 -2.93
N LYS A 212 4.85 12.35 -3.98
CA LYS A 212 4.96 13.61 -4.74
C LYS A 212 3.64 13.96 -5.42
N VAL A 213 2.99 12.99 -6.06
CA VAL A 213 1.68 13.18 -6.71
C VAL A 213 0.63 13.61 -5.70
N ARG A 214 0.53 12.91 -4.57
CA ARG A 214 -0.37 13.24 -3.45
C ARG A 214 -0.11 14.63 -2.90
N TYR A 215 1.15 14.99 -2.68
CA TYR A 215 1.53 16.31 -2.18
C TYR A 215 1.15 17.42 -3.18
N ASN A 216 1.40 17.23 -4.47
CA ASN A 216 0.99 18.18 -5.50
C ASN A 216 -0.54 18.34 -5.56
N ALA A 217 -1.29 17.25 -5.43
CA ALA A 217 -2.75 17.31 -5.34
C ALA A 217 -3.22 18.08 -4.09
N TYR A 218 -2.55 17.87 -2.95
CA TYR A 218 -2.83 18.59 -1.71
C TYR A 218 -2.60 20.10 -1.86
N GLU A 219 -1.50 20.52 -2.50
CA GLU A 219 -1.24 21.94 -2.74
C GLU A 219 -2.27 22.58 -3.66
N LEU A 220 -2.73 21.86 -4.69
CA LEU A 220 -3.79 22.33 -5.58
C LEU A 220 -5.11 22.53 -4.82
N MET A 221 -5.53 21.53 -4.04
CA MET A 221 -6.77 21.60 -3.27
C MET A 221 -6.73 22.64 -2.15
N SER A 222 -5.57 22.81 -1.50
CA SER A 222 -5.39 23.81 -0.46
C SER A 222 -5.55 25.23 -1.00
N LYS A 223 -5.00 25.51 -2.19
CA LYS A 223 -5.15 26.81 -2.86
C LYS A 223 -6.61 27.09 -3.22
N GLU A 224 -7.32 26.09 -3.71
CA GLU A 224 -8.76 26.23 -4.02
C GLU A 224 -9.57 26.53 -2.76
N TYR A 225 -9.32 25.78 -1.68
CA TYR A 225 -10.01 25.96 -0.41
C TYR A 225 -9.85 27.39 0.12
N VAL A 226 -8.63 27.92 0.13
CA VAL A 226 -8.36 29.31 0.56
C VAL A 226 -9.10 30.32 -0.33
N SER A 227 -9.12 30.11 -1.65
CA SER A 227 -9.85 30.98 -2.58
C SER A 227 -11.35 30.99 -2.28
N MET A 228 -11.94 29.82 -2.00
CA MET A 228 -13.36 29.71 -1.65
C MET A 228 -13.70 30.43 -0.35
N GLU A 229 -12.88 30.28 0.69
CA GLU A 229 -13.09 30.95 1.98
C GLU A 229 -12.96 32.48 1.87
N GLN A 230 -12.01 32.98 1.06
CA GLN A 230 -11.89 34.41 0.78
C GLN A 230 -13.11 34.99 0.06
N HIS A 231 -13.68 34.26 -0.90
CA HIS A 231 -14.91 34.67 -1.59
C HIS A 231 -16.13 34.67 -0.67
N LYS A 232 -16.26 33.71 0.25
CA LYS A 232 -17.32 33.71 1.26
C LYS A 232 -17.20 34.92 2.19
N ALA A 233 -15.98 35.27 2.62
CA ALA A 233 -15.73 36.38 3.53
C ALA A 233 -15.94 37.78 2.90
N SER A 234 -15.86 37.91 1.57
CA SER A 234 -16.02 39.18 0.85
C SER A 234 -17.41 39.38 0.24
N GLY A 235 -18.31 38.40 0.37
CA GLY A 235 -19.72 38.48 -0.02
C GLY A 235 -20.68 38.89 1.11
N HIS A 236 -20.17 39.38 2.24
CA HIS A 236 -20.93 39.94 3.36
C HIS A 236 -20.73 41.45 3.49
#